data_AF-A0A0Q6KBN2-F1
#
_entry.id   AF-A0A0Q6KBN2-F1
#
_cell.length_a   1.000
_cell.length_b   1.000
_cell.length_c   1.000
_cell.angle_alpha   90.00
_cell.angle_beta   90.00
_cell.angle_gamma   90.00
#
_symmetry.space_group_name_H-M   'P 1'
#
loop_
_entity.id
_entity.type
_entity.pdbx_description
1 polymer ?
#
loop_
_entity_poly.entity_id
_entity_poly.type
_entity_poly.pdbx_seq_one_letter_code
_entity_poly.pdbx_strand_id
1 'polypeptide(L)'
;MTDNMTETVEPTVAELENEGDVAADYLEELLDIADIDGDLNLDVRQGRAYVSVEAEGDGLALLSAPDTVQALQELTRLAVQNKTGSFSRLILDVGGSRDARRRQLETLVN
;
A
#
# COMPACT_ATOMS: atom_id res chain seq x y z
N MET A 1 -2.41 5.51 39.88
CA MET A 1 -2.08 5.50 38.45
C MET A 1 -2.04 4.06 37.99
N THR A 2 -3.12 3.57 37.38
CA THR A 2 -3.06 2.32 36.61
C THR A 2 -2.46 2.67 35.26
N ASP A 3 -1.25 2.20 35.02
CA ASP A 3 -0.57 2.28 33.74
C ASP A 3 -1.30 1.34 32.78
N ASN A 4 -2.31 1.88 32.08
CA ASN A 4 -2.95 1.18 30.98
C ASN A 4 -2.08 1.41 29.75
N MET A 5 -0.89 0.80 29.74
CA MET A 5 -0.12 0.59 28.52
C MET A 5 -0.97 -0.31 27.64
N THR A 6 -1.64 0.27 26.65
CA THR A 6 -2.24 -0.49 25.56
C THR A 6 -1.09 -1.29 24.92
N GLU A 7 -0.97 -2.57 25.26
CA GLU A 7 -0.11 -3.48 24.50
C GLU A 7 -0.66 -3.47 23.07
N THR A 8 0.00 -2.72 22.18
CA THR A 8 -0.22 -2.84 20.74
C THR A 8 0.24 -4.23 20.36
N VAL A 9 -0.70 -5.16 20.32
CA VAL A 9 -0.49 -6.51 19.79
C VAL A 9 -0.06 -6.34 18.33
N GLU A 10 1.15 -6.80 18.01
CA GLU A 10 1.62 -6.82 16.63
C GLU A 10 0.73 -7.75 15.80
N PRO A 11 0.34 -7.34 14.58
CA PRO A 11 -0.53 -8.15 13.74
C PRO A 11 0.17 -9.45 13.37
N THR A 12 -0.61 -10.52 13.36
CA THR A 12 -0.19 -11.83 12.87
C THR A 12 0.01 -11.81 11.35
N VAL A 13 0.77 -12.78 10.82
CA VAL A 13 0.96 -12.90 9.36
C VAL A 13 -0.38 -13.04 8.64
N ALA A 14 -1.31 -13.83 9.18
CA ALA A 14 -2.63 -14.02 8.59
C ALA A 14 -3.46 -12.72 8.55
N GLU A 15 -3.36 -11.87 9.57
CA GLU A 15 -4.01 -10.55 9.56
C GLU A 15 -3.38 -9.62 8.51
N LEU A 16 -2.06 -9.70 8.31
CA LEU A 16 -1.35 -8.94 7.28
C LEU A 16 -1.65 -9.43 5.86
N GLU A 17 -1.80 -10.75 5.66
CA GLU A 17 -2.25 -11.33 4.40
C GLU A 17 -3.67 -10.85 4.06
N ASN A 18 -4.60 -10.91 5.03
CA ASN A 18 -5.95 -10.39 4.86
C ASN A 18 -5.98 -8.86 4.63
N GLU A 19 -5.09 -8.10 5.27
CA GLU A 19 -4.91 -6.66 4.97
C GLU A 19 -4.46 -6.43 3.52
N GLY A 20 -3.56 -7.27 3.01
CA GLY A 20 -3.15 -7.28 1.61
C GLY A 20 -4.29 -7.61 0.65
N ASP A 21 -5.09 -8.65 0.94
CA ASP A 21 -6.22 -9.06 0.11
C ASP A 21 -7.26 -7.94 -0.02
N VAL A 22 -7.68 -7.34 1.10
CA VAL A 22 -8.64 -6.23 1.10
C VAL A 22 -8.09 -5.01 0.35
N ALA A 23 -6.79 -4.76 0.48
CA ALA A 23 -6.13 -3.67 -0.24
C ALA A 23 -6.10 -3.93 -1.75
N ALA A 24 -5.82 -5.17 -2.17
CA ALA A 24 -5.87 -5.59 -3.56
C ALA A 24 -7.27 -5.43 -4.13
N ASP A 25 -8.31 -5.92 -3.45
CA ASP A 25 -9.71 -5.78 -3.91
C ASP A 25 -10.08 -4.31 -4.18
N TYR A 26 -9.73 -3.40 -3.26
CA TYR A 26 -9.99 -1.98 -3.43
C TYR A 26 -9.25 -1.36 -4.62
N LEU A 27 -7.99 -1.74 -4.82
CA LEU A 27 -7.17 -1.23 -5.91
C LEU A 27 -7.60 -1.82 -7.26
N GLU A 28 -7.93 -3.10 -7.31
CA GLU A 28 -8.43 -3.78 -8.51
C GLU A 28 -9.74 -3.15 -8.98
N GLU A 29 -10.72 -2.95 -8.08
CA GLU A 29 -11.96 -2.26 -8.42
C GLU A 29 -11.72 -0.83 -8.91
N LEU A 30 -10.76 -0.12 -8.32
CA LEU A 30 -10.39 1.23 -8.76
C LEU A 30 -9.78 1.22 -10.17
N LEU A 31 -8.88 0.29 -10.45
CA LEU A 31 -8.22 0.14 -11.74
C LEU A 31 -9.22 -0.22 -12.84
N ASP A 32 -10.15 -1.14 -12.55
CA ASP A 32 -11.25 -1.51 -13.46
C ASP A 32 -12.15 -0.31 -13.77
N ILE A 33 -12.57 0.46 -12.75
CA ILE A 33 -13.37 1.68 -12.94
C ILE A 33 -12.65 2.72 -13.81
N ALA A 34 -11.32 2.80 -13.68
CA ALA A 34 -10.50 3.76 -14.38
C ALA A 34 -10.04 3.29 -15.78
N ASP A 35 -10.34 2.05 -16.17
CA ASP A 35 -9.84 1.41 -17.39
C ASP A 35 -8.30 1.45 -17.47
N ILE A 36 -7.64 1.13 -16.35
CA ILE A 36 -6.19 1.12 -16.22
C ILE A 36 -5.71 -0.32 -15.99
N ASP A 37 -4.90 -0.83 -16.92
CA ASP A 37 -4.24 -2.13 -16.75
C ASP A 37 -3.25 -2.10 -15.58
N GLY A 38 -3.24 -3.17 -14.78
CA GLY A 38 -2.25 -3.35 -13.72
C GLY A 38 -2.40 -4.68 -13.00
N ASP A 39 -1.30 -5.41 -12.89
CA ASP A 39 -1.19 -6.63 -12.11
C ASP A 39 -0.83 -6.29 -10.66
N LEU A 40 -1.59 -6.86 -9.73
CA LEU A 40 -1.39 -6.71 -8.29
C LEU A 40 -0.55 -7.87 -7.75
N ASN A 41 0.51 -7.54 -7.01
CA ASN A 41 1.29 -8.50 -6.24
C ASN A 41 1.21 -8.16 -4.74
N LEU A 42 1.08 -9.21 -3.91
CA LEU A 42 0.98 -9.11 -2.47
C LEU A 42 2.19 -9.75 -1.78
N ASP A 43 2.64 -9.15 -0.68
CA ASP A 43 3.70 -9.71 0.16
C ASP A 43 3.56 -9.25 1.62
N VAL A 44 4.14 -10.00 2.55
CA VAL A 44 4.25 -9.64 3.96
C VAL A 44 5.72 -9.56 4.35
N ARG A 45 6.19 -8.36 4.69
CA ARG A 45 7.59 -8.12 5.08
C ARG A 45 7.65 -7.28 6.33
N GLN A 46 8.54 -7.63 7.26
CA GLN A 46 8.84 -6.79 8.43
C GLN A 46 7.60 -6.31 9.21
N GLY A 47 6.59 -7.18 9.35
CA GLY A 47 5.34 -6.87 10.07
C GLY A 47 4.39 -5.91 9.32
N ARG A 48 4.49 -5.84 7.98
CA ARG A 48 3.62 -5.01 7.15
C ARG A 48 3.16 -5.78 5.90
N ALA A 49 1.93 -5.52 5.49
CA ALA A 49 1.43 -5.87 4.18
C ALA A 49 2.05 -4.95 3.12
N TYR A 50 2.39 -5.52 1.98
CA TYR A 50 2.86 -4.81 0.80
C TYR A 50 1.97 -5.15 -0.37
N VAL A 51 1.57 -4.12 -1.10
CA VAL A 51 0.86 -4.26 -2.37
C VAL A 51 1.64 -3.52 -3.43
N SER A 52 1.92 -4.16 -4.55
CA SER A 52 2.53 -3.51 -5.72
C SER A 52 1.64 -3.64 -6.94
N VAL A 53 1.48 -2.54 -7.67
CA VAL A 53 0.81 -2.50 -8.97
C VAL A 53 1.87 -2.35 -10.06
N GLU A 54 1.89 -3.30 -10.99
CA GLU A 54 2.81 -3.34 -12.13
C GLU A 54 2.02 -3.39 -13.44
N ALA A 55 2.51 -2.75 -14.49
CA ALA A 55 1.90 -2.85 -15.82
C ALA A 55 3.00 -2.78 -16.87
N GLU A 56 2.72 -3.32 -18.05
CA GLU A 56 3.60 -3.14 -19.21
C GLU A 56 3.51 -1.70 -19.75
N GLY A 57 4.62 -1.18 -20.28
CA GLY A 57 4.65 0.14 -20.91
C GLY A 57 4.41 1.29 -19.93
N ASP A 58 3.52 2.22 -20.29
CA ASP A 58 3.21 3.46 -19.57
C ASP A 58 1.83 3.47 -18.90
N GLY A 59 1.17 2.31 -18.79
CA GLY A 59 -0.20 2.18 -18.25
C GLY A 59 -0.40 2.80 -16.85
N LEU A 60 0.65 2.80 -16.02
CA LEU A 60 0.62 3.37 -14.66
C LEU A 60 1.20 4.79 -14.56
N ALA A 61 1.50 5.48 -15.68
CA ALA A 61 2.14 6.79 -15.65
C ALA A 61 1.36 7.83 -14.83
N LEU A 62 0.02 7.79 -14.89
CA LEU A 62 -0.84 8.68 -14.10
C LEU A 62 -0.83 8.36 -12.60
N LEU A 63 -0.81 7.07 -12.26
CA LEU A 63 -0.92 6.60 -10.88
C LEU A 63 0.42 6.59 -10.14
N SER A 64 1.54 6.44 -10.85
CA SER A 64 2.89 6.35 -10.29
C SER A 64 3.50 7.70 -9.88
N ALA A 65 2.84 8.82 -10.17
CA ALA A 65 3.27 10.13 -9.70
C ALA A 65 3.29 10.18 -8.15
N PRO A 66 4.32 10.77 -7.50
CA PRO A 66 4.51 10.66 -6.06
C PRO A 66 3.30 11.07 -5.20
N ASP A 67 2.67 12.20 -5.52
CA ASP A 67 1.51 12.70 -4.78
C ASP A 67 0.28 11.80 -5.01
N THR A 68 0.13 11.23 -6.21
CA THR A 68 -0.93 10.28 -6.54
C THR A 68 -0.75 8.98 -5.77
N VAL A 69 0.47 8.41 -5.74
CA VAL A 69 0.78 7.21 -4.96
C VAL A 69 0.53 7.45 -3.48
N GLN A 70 0.91 8.62 -2.96
CA GLN A 70 0.63 8.96 -1.57
C GLN A 70 -0.88 9.05 -1.28
N ALA A 71 -1.66 9.66 -2.17
CA ALA A 71 -3.10 9.71 -2.03
C ALA A 71 -3.73 8.32 -2.06
N LEU A 72 -3.34 7.48 -3.03
CA LEU A 72 -3.79 6.09 -3.13
C LEU A 72 -3.41 5.28 -1.88
N GLN A 73 -2.18 5.42 -1.40
CA GLN A 73 -1.71 4.77 -0.17
C GLN A 73 -2.62 5.04 1.02
N GLU A 74 -3.04 6.30 1.23
CA GLU A 74 -3.91 6.65 2.35
C GLU A 74 -5.35 6.20 2.12
N LEU A 75 -5.87 6.29 0.89
CA LEU A 75 -7.20 5.79 0.56
C LEU A 75 -7.31 4.28 0.75
N THR A 76 -6.32 3.51 0.29
CA THR A 76 -6.28 2.05 0.49
C THR A 76 -6.19 1.71 1.98
N ARG A 77 -5.38 2.42 2.77
CA ARG A 77 -5.34 2.21 4.23
C ARG A 77 -6.69 2.48 4.90
N LEU A 78 -7.39 3.52 4.48
CA LEU A 78 -8.74 3.82 4.97
C LEU A 78 -9.74 2.74 4.57
N ALA A 79 -9.67 2.24 3.33
CA ALA A 79 -10.51 1.14 2.86
C ALA A 79 -10.28 -0.14 3.70
N VAL A 80 -9.02 -0.50 3.92
CA VAL A 80 -8.67 -1.66 4.76
C VAL A 80 -9.12 -1.46 6.20
N GLN A 81 -8.88 -0.28 6.78
CA GLN A 81 -9.35 0.01 8.14
C GLN A 81 -10.88 -0.08 8.25
N ASN A 82 -11.60 0.46 7.25
CA ASN A 82 -13.06 0.40 7.23
C ASN A 82 -13.57 -1.05 7.21
N LYS A 83 -12.89 -1.94 6.48
CA LYS A 83 -13.27 -3.34 6.34
C LYS A 83 -12.86 -4.23 7.51
N THR A 84 -11.66 -4.00 8.06
CA THR A 84 -11.04 -4.87 9.08
C THR A 84 -11.18 -4.35 10.51
N GLY A 85 -11.52 -3.06 10.67
CA GLY A 85 -11.58 -2.37 11.96
C GLY A 85 -10.22 -2.02 12.57
N SER A 86 -9.10 -2.42 11.92
CA SER A 86 -7.75 -2.21 12.43
C SER A 86 -6.99 -1.17 11.62
N PHE A 87 -6.12 -0.39 12.28
CA PHE A 87 -5.27 0.57 11.57
C PHE A 87 -4.28 -0.18 10.67
N SER A 88 -4.32 0.13 9.38
CA SER A 88 -3.42 -0.45 8.39
C SER A 88 -2.06 0.26 8.38
N ARG A 89 -0.99 -0.54 8.34
CA ARG A 89 0.38 -0.07 8.08
C ARG A 89 0.87 -0.49 6.69
N LEU A 90 -0.05 -0.89 5.80
CA LEU A 90 0.26 -1.38 4.46
C LEU A 90 1.13 -0.39 3.70
N ILE A 91 1.98 -0.90 2.83
CA ILE A 91 2.80 -0.08 1.93
C ILE A 91 2.42 -0.40 0.48
N LEU A 92 2.08 0.64 -0.25
CA LEU A 92 1.74 0.59 -1.67
C LEU A 92 2.96 0.97 -2.51
N ASP A 93 3.19 0.24 -3.59
CA ASP A 93 4.10 0.59 -4.69
C ASP A 93 3.31 0.59 -6.00
N VAL A 94 3.55 1.58 -6.86
CA VAL A 94 2.84 1.70 -8.14
C VAL A 94 3.87 2.06 -9.20
N GLY A 95 4.09 1.16 -10.16
CA GLY A 95 5.05 1.39 -11.25
C GLY A 95 6.48 1.70 -10.77
N GLY A 96 6.91 1.11 -9.64
CA GLY A 96 8.24 1.34 -9.06
C GLY A 96 8.42 2.72 -8.40
N SER A 97 7.32 3.35 -7.96
CA SER A 97 7.34 4.65 -7.27
C SER A 97 8.24 4.66 -6.03
N ARG A 98 8.37 3.53 -5.34
CA ARG A 98 9.26 3.40 -4.17
C ARG A 98 10.74 3.51 -4.55
N ASP A 99 11.14 2.88 -5.64
CA ASP A 99 12.51 2.96 -6.15
C ASP A 99 12.82 4.34 -6.72
N ALA A 100 11.83 4.97 -7.38
CA ALA A 100 11.93 6.38 -7.79
C ALA A 100 12.14 7.29 -6.58
N ARG A 101 11.37 7.10 -5.50
CA ARG A 101 11.51 7.88 -4.26
C ARG A 101 12.87 7.64 -3.58
N ARG A 102 13.36 6.40 -3.53
CA ARG A 102 14.68 6.09 -2.98
C ARG A 102 15.79 6.86 -3.70
N ARG A 103 15.80 6.82 -5.05
CA ARG A 103 16.76 7.56 -5.87
C ARG A 103 16.70 9.07 -5.64
N GLN A 104 15.49 9.64 -5.52
CA GLN A 104 15.34 11.07 -5.16
C GLN A 104 15.97 11.38 -3.80
N LEU A 105 15.74 10.53 -2.78
CA LEU A 105 16.30 10.75 -1.45
C LEU A 105 17.83 10.62 -1.43
N GLU A 106 18.40 9.67 -2.18
CA GLU A 106 19.86 9.53 -2.33
C GLU A 106 20.51 10.81 -2.89
N THR A 107 19.83 11.53 -3.80
CA THR A 107 20.35 12.82 -4.32
C THR A 107 20.31 13.96 -3.31
N LEU A 108 19.50 13.88 -2.26
CA LEU A 108 19.39 14.93 -1.23
C LEU A 108 20.37 14.73 -0.06
N VAL A 109 20.95 13.55 0.06
CA VAL A 109 21.87 13.17 1.15
C VAL A 109 23.34 13.28 0.73
N ASN A 110 23.62 13.55 -0.55
CA ASN A 110 24.95 13.86 -1.10
C ASN A 110 25.15 15.36 -1.26
#